data_AF-A0A556RUQ3-F1
#
_entry.id   AF-A0A556RUQ3-F1
#
_cell.length_a   1.000
_cell.length_b   1.000
_cell.length_c   1.000
_cell.angle_alpha   90.00
_cell.angle_beta   90.00
_cell.angle_gamma   90.00
#
_symmetry.space_group_name_H-M   'P 1'
#
loop_
_entity.id
_entity.type
_entity.pdbx_description
1 polymer ?
#
loop_
_entity_poly.entity_id
_entity_poly.type
_entity_poly.pdbx_seq_one_letter_code
_entity_poly.pdbx_strand_id
1 'polypeptide(L)'
;MNDKLQKLLDEYKQNYDKFGFGHYLDFDHTESALKIGLVGCFYLDKSYKAEKRQAINQVLALYDKNWGDHLTHGFGNGDSNTLYRYQNISLAQKIILNNGFCLDTLSFYWSNVDKLYLIPDYLIKVLSRSESLEKEFNTVSYLQFYLPIYELKYFGVDKMVEFIQQVSQILKPLHGFFGLGIRQRYKYYDYQYLEGELARKYLGLDISTDEEDIHFRDGFKSINWLTILNEELFTEKLGSLDEVKQKNSDEGVIFHPYDGGVVVQAGEVPEFCDVGRNPYPEHYVNANALLKNARAPWIASFGFTSNNGKIQDSQTSKEWQSRFDDVTPTDLPQEESEEE
;
A
#
# COMPACT_ATOMS: atom_id res chain seq x y z
N MET A 1 10.85 -0.26 -23.68
CA MET A 1 9.74 0.12 -22.79
C MET A 1 8.53 -0.61 -23.32
N ASN A 2 7.92 -1.52 -22.54
CA ASN A 2 6.79 -2.32 -22.98
C ASN A 2 5.60 -1.42 -23.33
N ASP A 3 4.85 -1.77 -24.38
CA ASP A 3 3.60 -1.12 -24.82
C ASP A 3 2.58 -0.97 -23.68
N LYS A 4 2.47 -1.97 -22.77
CA LYS A 4 1.59 -1.90 -21.59
C LYS A 4 2.01 -0.78 -20.62
N LEU A 5 3.31 -0.66 -20.35
CA LEU A 5 3.84 0.41 -19.49
C LEU A 5 3.62 1.79 -20.12
N GLN A 6 3.87 1.93 -21.43
CA GLN A 6 3.64 3.21 -22.10
C GLN A 6 2.15 3.60 -22.05
N LYS A 7 1.24 2.66 -22.29
CA LYS A 7 -0.21 2.87 -22.16
C LYS A 7 -0.60 3.31 -20.75
N LEU A 8 -0.05 2.68 -19.71
CA LEU A 8 -0.27 3.08 -18.31
C LEU A 8 0.17 4.53 -18.05
N LEU A 9 1.36 4.90 -18.52
CA LEU A 9 1.90 6.26 -18.32
C LEU A 9 1.11 7.32 -19.10
N ASP A 10 0.65 6.99 -20.31
CA ASP A 10 -0.21 7.88 -21.09
C ASP A 10 -1.57 8.08 -20.42
N GLU A 11 -2.16 7.01 -19.89
CA GLU A 11 -3.41 7.07 -19.11
C GLU A 11 -3.22 7.91 -17.84
N TYR A 12 -2.12 7.70 -17.12
CA TYR A 12 -1.75 8.52 -15.96
C TYR A 12 -1.68 10.01 -16.32
N LYS A 13 -0.95 10.36 -17.38
CA LYS A 13 -0.75 11.74 -17.82
C LYS A 13 -2.05 12.40 -18.26
N GLN A 14 -2.95 11.67 -18.93
CA GLN A 14 -4.21 12.23 -19.43
C GLN A 14 -5.22 12.49 -18.30
N ASN A 15 -5.32 11.56 -17.36
CA ASN A 15 -6.43 11.51 -16.42
C ASN A 15 -6.06 11.93 -14.99
N TYR A 16 -4.77 11.95 -14.62
CA TYR A 16 -4.33 12.00 -13.21
C TYR A 16 -3.32 13.08 -12.86
N ASP A 17 -2.66 13.69 -13.85
CA ASP A 17 -1.80 14.88 -13.65
C ASP A 17 -2.62 16.16 -13.38
N LYS A 18 -3.96 16.08 -13.42
CA LYS A 18 -4.89 17.22 -13.36
C LYS A 18 -5.91 17.16 -12.23
N PHE A 19 -5.71 16.36 -11.17
CA PHE A 19 -6.63 16.39 -10.02
C PHE A 19 -6.50 17.70 -9.24
N GLY A 20 -7.25 18.71 -9.70
CA GLY A 20 -7.43 20.01 -9.08
C GLY A 20 -8.63 19.97 -8.14
N PHE A 21 -8.56 19.17 -7.08
CA PHE A 21 -9.38 19.46 -5.92
C PHE A 21 -8.65 20.55 -5.15
N GLY A 22 -9.10 21.80 -5.34
CA GLY A 22 -8.52 22.96 -4.69
C GLY A 22 -8.67 22.86 -3.18
N HIS A 23 -7.58 23.06 -2.47
CA HIS A 23 -7.59 23.10 -1.02
C HIS A 23 -8.42 24.31 -0.54
N TYR A 24 -9.26 24.15 0.49
CA TYR A 24 -10.13 25.25 0.98
C TYR A 24 -9.36 26.42 1.61
N LEU A 25 -8.07 26.26 1.91
CA LEU A 25 -7.14 27.34 2.28
C LEU A 25 -6.15 27.71 1.16
N ASP A 26 -6.24 27.08 -0.01
CA ASP A 26 -5.45 27.48 -1.20
C ASP A 26 -6.33 28.34 -2.09
N PHE A 27 -6.38 29.63 -1.75
CA PHE A 27 -7.14 30.65 -2.48
C PHE A 27 -6.68 30.81 -3.94
N ASP A 28 -5.50 30.29 -4.29
CA ASP A 28 -4.91 30.40 -5.63
C ASP A 28 -5.09 29.11 -6.47
N HIS A 29 -5.69 28.04 -5.90
CA HIS A 29 -5.92 26.74 -6.57
C HIS A 29 -4.67 26.12 -7.22
N THR A 30 -3.50 26.31 -6.60
CA THR A 30 -2.21 25.83 -7.13
C THR A 30 -1.83 24.44 -6.63
N GLU A 31 -2.46 23.93 -5.57
CA GLU A 31 -2.13 22.67 -4.91
C GLU A 31 -3.25 21.62 -5.05
N SER A 32 -2.87 20.39 -5.42
CA SER A 32 -3.78 19.23 -5.47
C SER A 32 -4.12 18.72 -4.08
N ALA A 33 -5.40 18.51 -3.76
CA ALA A 33 -5.81 17.90 -2.50
C ALA A 33 -5.54 16.38 -2.39
N LEU A 34 -5.47 15.67 -3.52
CA LEU A 34 -5.06 14.27 -3.62
C LEU A 34 -4.22 14.07 -4.87
N LYS A 35 -3.21 13.17 -4.80
CA LYS A 35 -2.48 12.70 -5.98
C LYS A 35 -2.54 11.19 -6.05
N ILE A 36 -2.45 10.64 -7.25
CA ILE A 36 -2.29 9.20 -7.44
C ILE A 36 -0.83 8.90 -7.80
N GLY A 37 -0.32 7.77 -7.36
CA GLY A 37 1.02 7.29 -7.63
C GLY A 37 1.19 5.86 -7.15
N LEU A 38 2.44 5.44 -6.97
CA LEU A 38 2.74 4.14 -6.41
C LEU A 38 2.77 4.25 -4.89
N VAL A 39 2.08 3.32 -4.23
CA VAL A 39 2.02 3.21 -2.78
C VAL A 39 2.39 1.78 -2.40
N GLY A 40 3.33 1.64 -1.48
CA GLY A 40 3.63 0.39 -0.80
C GLY A 40 3.29 0.49 0.67
N CYS A 41 2.52 -0.46 1.19
CA CYS A 41 2.17 -0.52 2.61
C CYS A 41 2.37 -1.94 3.14
N PHE A 42 3.11 -2.07 4.23
CA PHE A 42 3.51 -3.33 4.85
C PHE A 42 3.02 -3.31 6.30
N TYR A 43 2.07 -4.18 6.62
CA TYR A 43 1.50 -4.28 7.96
C TYR A 43 2.37 -5.21 8.81
N LEU A 44 2.70 -4.75 10.02
CA LEU A 44 3.72 -5.35 10.87
C LEU A 44 3.16 -5.70 12.24
N ASP A 45 3.65 -6.81 12.77
CA ASP A 45 3.50 -7.19 14.17
C ASP A 45 4.81 -6.98 14.93
N LYS A 46 4.69 -6.81 16.25
CA LYS A 46 5.78 -6.80 17.23
C LYS A 46 6.92 -5.89 16.82
N SER A 47 6.60 -4.80 16.14
CA SER A 47 7.57 -3.94 15.48
C SER A 47 8.42 -3.15 16.49
N TYR A 48 8.01 -3.13 17.76
CA TYR A 48 8.76 -2.64 18.92
C TYR A 48 9.98 -3.50 19.29
N LYS A 49 10.08 -4.74 18.80
CA LYS A 49 11.21 -5.62 19.06
C LYS A 49 12.47 -5.19 18.30
N ALA A 50 13.63 -5.42 18.89
CA ALA A 50 14.91 -4.98 18.34
C ALA A 50 15.20 -5.55 16.95
N GLU A 51 14.90 -6.83 16.71
CA GLU A 51 15.09 -7.48 15.40
C GLU A 51 14.17 -6.89 14.33
N LYS A 52 12.92 -6.55 14.69
CA LYS A 52 11.95 -5.91 13.77
C LYS A 52 12.34 -4.45 13.49
N ARG A 53 12.87 -3.73 14.48
CA ARG A 53 13.47 -2.39 14.32
C ARG A 53 14.65 -2.42 13.36
N GLN A 54 15.52 -3.43 13.48
CA GLN A 54 16.63 -3.62 12.56
C GLN A 54 16.14 -3.86 11.13
N ALA A 55 15.09 -4.67 10.94
CA ALA A 55 14.47 -4.88 9.63
C ALA A 55 13.89 -3.59 9.03
N ILE A 56 13.16 -2.78 9.83
CA ILE A 56 12.66 -1.46 9.41
C ILE A 56 13.83 -0.56 8.96
N ASN A 57 14.94 -0.57 9.71
CA ASN A 57 16.13 0.21 9.37
C ASN A 57 16.84 -0.28 8.11
N GLN A 58 16.83 -1.59 7.85
CA GLN A 58 17.33 -2.17 6.59
C GLN A 58 16.47 -1.72 5.40
N VAL A 59 15.16 -1.64 5.55
CA VAL A 59 14.27 -1.08 4.52
C VAL A 59 14.50 0.42 4.33
N LEU A 60 14.70 1.19 5.41
CA LEU A 60 15.06 2.61 5.30
C LEU A 60 16.38 2.79 4.52
N ALA A 61 17.39 1.98 4.81
CA ALA A 61 18.66 2.00 4.08
C ALA A 61 18.49 1.59 2.60
N LEU A 62 17.62 0.63 2.32
CA LEU A 62 17.32 0.20 0.96
C LEU A 62 16.58 1.31 0.18
N TYR A 63 15.63 1.99 0.81
CA TYR A 63 14.95 3.14 0.20
C TYR A 63 15.93 4.31 -0.02
N ASP A 64 16.75 4.65 0.98
CA ASP A 64 17.78 5.69 0.89
C ASP A 64 18.77 5.43 -0.26
N LYS A 65 19.21 4.17 -0.43
CA LYS A 65 20.09 3.78 -1.53
C LYS A 65 19.50 4.08 -2.92
N ASN A 66 18.19 3.92 -3.10
CA ASN A 66 17.54 4.05 -4.40
C ASN A 66 16.95 5.44 -4.64
N TRP A 67 16.43 6.09 -3.60
CA TRP A 67 15.69 7.36 -3.71
C TRP A 67 16.03 8.38 -2.61
N GLY A 68 17.07 8.17 -1.80
CA GLY A 68 17.49 9.08 -0.74
C GLY A 68 17.86 10.48 -1.24
N ASP A 69 18.37 10.58 -2.48
CA ASP A 69 18.68 11.86 -3.13
C ASP A 69 17.43 12.69 -3.45
N HIS A 70 16.24 12.07 -3.50
CA HIS A 70 14.97 12.78 -3.67
C HIS A 70 14.38 13.27 -2.34
N LEU A 71 14.83 12.73 -1.19
CA LEU A 71 14.31 13.10 0.12
C LEU A 71 14.95 14.42 0.59
N THR A 72 14.11 15.36 1.01
CA THR A 72 14.54 16.72 1.39
C THR A 72 14.29 17.02 2.85
N HIS A 73 13.16 16.61 3.43
CA HIS A 73 12.78 16.94 4.81
C HIS A 73 11.99 15.84 5.50
N GLY A 74 11.88 15.93 6.82
CA GLY A 74 11.09 15.02 7.62
C GLY A 74 11.45 15.02 9.11
N PHE A 75 11.02 14.00 9.84
CA PHE A 75 11.34 13.80 11.25
C PHE A 75 11.66 12.33 11.51
N GLY A 76 12.56 12.07 12.46
CA GLY A 76 12.93 10.72 12.90
C GLY A 76 12.54 10.39 14.34
N ASN A 77 11.98 11.37 15.07
CA ASN A 77 11.72 11.31 16.51
C ASN A 77 10.23 11.34 16.85
N GLY A 78 9.35 11.18 15.85
CA GLY A 78 7.90 11.32 16.01
C GLY A 78 7.37 12.74 16.19
N ASP A 79 8.22 13.77 16.20
CA ASP A 79 7.77 15.16 16.35
C ASP A 79 7.46 15.81 14.99
N SER A 80 6.19 15.77 14.60
CA SER A 80 5.70 16.41 13.38
C SER A 80 5.71 17.95 13.42
N ASN A 81 5.98 18.59 14.56
CA ASN A 81 6.09 20.05 14.64
C ASN A 81 7.46 20.56 14.17
N THR A 82 8.46 19.68 14.12
CA THR A 82 9.84 20.06 13.79
C THR A 82 10.37 19.20 12.65
N LEU A 83 10.50 19.80 11.47
CA LEU A 83 11.11 19.14 10.31
C LEU A 83 12.60 19.43 10.20
N TYR A 84 13.36 18.39 9.90
CA TYR A 84 14.79 18.42 9.65
C TYR A 84 15.06 18.17 8.18
N ARG A 85 16.11 18.81 7.64
CA ARG A 85 16.62 18.44 6.32
C ARG A 85 17.13 16.99 6.35
N TYR A 86 16.68 16.18 5.40
CA TYR A 86 17.01 14.75 5.33
C TYR A 86 18.52 14.52 5.31
N GLN A 87 19.25 15.35 4.56
CA GLN A 87 20.70 15.26 4.38
C GLN A 87 21.51 15.74 5.59
N ASN A 88 20.89 16.48 6.52
CA ASN A 88 21.58 16.94 7.74
C ASN A 88 21.74 15.83 8.79
N ILE A 89 21.02 14.72 8.63
CA ILE A 89 21.06 13.58 9.53
C ILE A 89 21.53 12.39 8.69
N SER A 90 22.73 11.89 8.95
CA SER A 90 23.25 10.72 8.24
C SER A 90 22.36 9.49 8.45
N LEU A 91 22.36 8.55 7.50
CA LEU A 91 21.62 7.29 7.64
C LEU A 91 21.98 6.57 8.95
N ALA A 92 23.26 6.56 9.34
CA ALA A 92 23.70 5.98 10.61
C ALA A 92 23.04 6.63 11.83
N GLN A 93 22.93 7.97 11.85
CA GLN A 93 22.24 8.69 12.93
C GLN A 93 20.74 8.37 12.94
N LYS A 94 20.09 8.29 11.76
CA LYS A 94 18.68 7.87 11.67
C LYS A 94 18.47 6.49 12.28
N ILE A 95 19.35 5.53 11.97
CA ILE A 95 19.29 4.16 12.50
C ILE A 95 19.51 4.13 14.02
N ILE A 96 20.47 4.89 14.54
CA ILE A 96 20.73 5.00 15.99
C ILE A 96 19.50 5.54 16.71
N LEU A 97 18.89 6.62 16.18
CA LEU A 97 17.65 7.18 16.72
C LEU A 97 16.54 6.14 16.72
N ASN A 98 16.31 5.46 15.59
CA ASN A 98 15.25 4.47 15.46
C ASN A 98 15.39 3.29 16.44
N ASN A 99 16.62 2.86 16.72
CA ASN A 99 16.90 1.77 17.68
C ASN A 99 16.81 2.22 19.15
N GLY A 100 16.83 3.53 19.43
CA GLY A 100 16.69 4.08 20.78
C GLY A 100 15.29 3.89 21.38
N PHE A 101 14.27 3.66 20.54
CA PHE A 101 12.88 3.46 20.93
C PHE A 101 12.55 1.99 21.23
N CYS A 102 13.43 1.27 21.92
CA CYS A 102 13.17 -0.13 22.27
C CYS A 102 11.94 -0.20 23.18
N LEU A 103 10.92 -0.98 22.80
CA LEU A 103 9.59 -1.08 23.44
C LEU A 103 8.66 0.14 23.25
N ASP A 104 9.19 1.32 22.98
CA ASP A 104 8.43 2.54 22.70
C ASP A 104 7.96 2.62 21.23
N THR A 105 7.06 3.57 20.98
CA THR A 105 6.62 3.90 19.63
C THR A 105 7.78 4.45 18.80
N LEU A 106 7.97 3.90 17.60
CA LEU A 106 8.83 4.49 16.58
C LEU A 106 7.94 5.16 15.54
N SER A 107 8.26 6.41 15.23
CA SER A 107 7.61 7.15 14.17
C SER A 107 8.64 8.00 13.45
N PHE A 108 8.79 7.75 12.15
CA PHE A 108 9.53 8.64 11.27
C PHE A 108 8.72 8.91 10.01
N TYR A 109 9.04 10.03 9.38
CA TYR A 109 8.49 10.47 8.12
C TYR A 109 9.60 11.20 7.37
N TRP A 110 9.99 10.72 6.20
CA TRP A 110 11.00 11.35 5.36
C TRP A 110 10.46 11.48 3.94
N SER A 111 10.45 12.70 3.40
CA SER A 111 9.79 13.01 2.14
C SER A 111 10.53 14.05 1.31
N ASN A 112 10.08 14.27 0.08
CA ASN A 112 10.58 15.34 -0.79
C ASN A 112 9.93 16.71 -0.56
N VAL A 113 9.03 16.86 0.43
CA VAL A 113 8.36 18.14 0.75
C VAL A 113 8.82 18.71 2.08
N ASP A 114 8.89 20.04 2.18
CA ASP A 114 9.30 20.78 3.38
C ASP A 114 8.12 21.24 4.27
N LYS A 115 6.89 20.92 3.85
CA LYS A 115 5.65 21.29 4.51
C LYS A 115 4.72 20.08 4.52
N LEU A 116 4.26 19.68 5.70
CA LEU A 116 3.44 18.47 5.90
C LEU A 116 2.02 18.53 5.29
N TYR A 117 1.57 19.71 4.87
CA TYR A 117 0.31 19.87 4.12
C TYR A 117 0.45 19.64 2.62
N LEU A 118 1.68 19.55 2.10
CA LEU A 118 1.95 19.16 0.72
C LEU A 118 1.93 17.64 0.59
N ILE A 119 1.57 17.15 -0.61
CA ILE A 119 1.56 15.72 -0.92
C ILE A 119 2.92 15.33 -1.49
N PRO A 120 3.68 14.45 -0.82
CA PRO A 120 4.99 14.03 -1.29
C PRO A 120 4.90 13.10 -2.49
N ASP A 121 5.86 13.25 -3.40
CA ASP A 121 6.05 12.32 -4.50
C ASP A 121 6.90 11.12 -4.09
N TYR A 122 7.93 11.39 -3.27
CA TYR A 122 8.77 10.39 -2.61
C TYR A 122 8.56 10.52 -1.10
N LEU A 123 8.23 9.40 -0.46
CA LEU A 123 7.97 9.30 0.97
C LEU A 123 8.42 7.94 1.46
N ILE A 124 9.03 7.88 2.64
CA ILE A 124 9.02 6.69 3.49
C ILE A 124 8.61 7.10 4.90
N LYS A 125 7.63 6.41 5.46
CA LYS A 125 7.16 6.59 6.83
C LYS A 125 7.00 5.25 7.54
N VAL A 126 7.11 5.28 8.85
CA VAL A 126 6.78 4.16 9.72
C VAL A 126 5.95 4.65 10.89
N LEU A 127 5.00 3.82 11.31
CA LEU A 127 4.43 3.91 12.64
C LEU A 127 4.47 2.53 13.25
N SER A 128 5.22 2.42 14.34
CA SER A 128 5.33 1.20 15.11
C SER A 128 4.82 1.46 16.51
N ARG A 129 3.84 0.65 16.92
CA ARG A 129 3.20 0.75 18.23
C ARG A 129 4.10 0.15 19.32
N SER A 130 3.97 0.69 20.53
CA SER A 130 4.68 0.18 21.70
C SER A 130 4.20 -1.23 22.06
N GLU A 131 5.01 -1.95 22.83
CA GLU A 131 4.64 -3.29 23.29
C GLU A 131 3.31 -3.31 24.05
N SER A 132 3.09 -2.31 24.91
CA SER A 132 1.86 -2.19 25.70
C SER A 132 0.62 -2.02 24.82
N LEU A 133 0.67 -1.10 23.85
CA LEU A 133 -0.47 -0.82 22.97
C LEU A 133 -0.79 -2.00 22.07
N GLU A 134 0.22 -2.72 21.59
CA GLU A 134 0.01 -3.90 20.77
C GLU A 134 -0.61 -5.04 21.57
N LYS A 135 -0.15 -5.30 22.80
CA LYS A 135 -0.70 -6.37 23.66
C LYS A 135 -2.11 -6.08 24.16
N GLU A 136 -2.42 -4.82 24.48
CA GLU A 136 -3.70 -4.45 25.08
C GLU A 136 -4.81 -4.27 24.04
N PHE A 137 -4.48 -3.67 22.89
CA PHE A 137 -5.48 -3.27 21.89
C PHE A 137 -5.31 -3.96 20.54
N ASN A 138 -4.37 -4.92 20.43
CA ASN A 138 -4.08 -5.62 19.18
C ASN A 138 -3.71 -4.69 18.02
N THR A 139 -3.14 -3.51 18.32
CA THR A 139 -2.85 -2.48 17.32
C THR A 139 -1.92 -3.00 16.23
N VAL A 140 -2.12 -2.55 14.99
CA VAL A 140 -1.27 -2.89 13.85
C VAL A 140 -0.25 -1.78 13.64
N SER A 141 0.99 -2.18 13.38
CA SER A 141 2.05 -1.25 12.95
C SER A 141 2.20 -1.30 11.45
N TYR A 142 2.82 -0.29 10.84
CA TYR A 142 3.04 -0.30 9.40
C TYR A 142 4.32 0.44 8.99
N LEU A 143 4.85 0.05 7.84
CA LEU A 143 5.79 0.84 7.04
C LEU A 143 5.13 1.15 5.71
N GLN A 144 5.18 2.41 5.29
CA GLN A 144 4.62 2.85 4.02
C GLN A 144 5.63 3.69 3.24
N PHE A 145 5.63 3.57 1.93
CA PHE A 145 6.35 4.49 1.06
C PHE A 145 5.58 4.85 -0.20
N TYR A 146 5.89 6.03 -0.74
CA TYR A 146 5.40 6.51 -2.02
C TYR A 146 6.52 6.63 -3.03
N LEU A 147 6.17 6.40 -4.28
CA LEU A 147 7.01 6.65 -5.44
C LEU A 147 6.16 7.28 -6.56
N PRO A 148 6.74 8.14 -7.42
CA PRO A 148 6.10 8.52 -8.67
C PRO A 148 5.84 7.31 -9.54
N ILE A 149 4.74 7.30 -10.30
CA ILE A 149 4.45 6.21 -11.25
C ILE A 149 5.54 6.05 -12.32
N TYR A 150 6.24 7.12 -12.65
CA TYR A 150 7.33 7.10 -13.62
C TYR A 150 8.55 6.29 -13.13
N GLU A 151 8.64 5.94 -11.85
CA GLU A 151 9.65 4.99 -11.37
C GLU A 151 9.52 3.61 -12.02
N LEU A 152 8.32 3.20 -12.47
CA LEU A 152 8.17 1.97 -13.28
C LEU A 152 8.96 2.03 -14.59
N LYS A 153 9.20 3.23 -15.13
CA LYS A 153 10.03 3.46 -16.31
C LYS A 153 11.51 3.65 -15.96
N TYR A 154 11.81 4.43 -14.92
CA TYR A 154 13.19 4.80 -14.57
C TYR A 154 13.91 3.71 -13.78
N PHE A 155 13.27 3.19 -12.74
CA PHE A 155 13.78 2.08 -11.95
C PHE A 155 13.59 0.75 -12.70
N GLY A 156 12.45 0.61 -13.37
CA GLY A 156 12.08 -0.57 -14.16
C GLY A 156 11.08 -1.46 -13.43
N VAL A 157 10.13 -2.03 -14.19
CA VAL A 157 9.02 -2.84 -13.66
C VAL A 157 9.53 -4.07 -12.91
N ASP A 158 10.38 -4.90 -13.54
CA ASP A 158 10.89 -6.13 -12.91
C ASP A 158 11.70 -5.82 -11.65
N LYS A 159 12.55 -4.79 -11.69
CA LYS A 159 13.32 -4.33 -10.53
C LYS A 159 12.41 -3.82 -9.41
N MET A 160 11.27 -3.22 -9.75
CA MET A 160 10.28 -2.80 -8.77
C MET A 160 9.69 -4.03 -8.06
N VAL A 161 9.33 -5.08 -8.80
CA VAL A 161 8.84 -6.34 -8.23
C VAL A 161 9.90 -6.98 -7.33
N GLU A 162 11.15 -7.07 -7.79
CA GLU A 162 12.30 -7.56 -7.00
C GLU A 162 12.51 -6.74 -5.73
N PHE A 163 12.39 -5.42 -5.82
CA PHE A 163 12.51 -4.53 -4.66
C PHE A 163 11.40 -4.81 -3.63
N ILE A 164 10.15 -4.99 -4.06
CA ILE A 164 9.03 -5.31 -3.16
C ILE A 164 9.20 -6.70 -2.53
N GLN A 165 9.68 -7.69 -3.28
CA GLN A 165 10.04 -9.00 -2.75
C GLN A 165 11.15 -8.89 -1.70
N GLN A 166 12.19 -8.09 -1.96
CA GLN A 166 13.28 -7.84 -1.02
C GLN A 166 12.80 -7.15 0.26
N VAL A 167 11.93 -6.14 0.15
CA VAL A 167 11.33 -5.48 1.32
C VAL A 167 10.50 -6.48 2.13
N SER A 168 9.71 -7.32 1.47
CA SER A 168 8.88 -8.35 2.11
C SER A 168 9.75 -9.38 2.84
N GLN A 169 10.85 -9.81 2.22
CA GLN A 169 11.85 -10.72 2.81
C GLN A 169 12.50 -10.15 4.07
N ILE A 170 12.79 -8.84 4.08
CA ILE A 170 13.39 -8.15 5.22
C ILE A 170 12.37 -8.00 6.36
N LEU A 171 11.18 -7.48 6.06
CA LEU A 171 10.18 -7.13 7.07
C LEU A 171 9.43 -8.34 7.62
N LYS A 172 9.21 -9.37 6.79
CA LYS A 172 8.27 -10.47 7.04
C LYS A 172 6.93 -9.91 7.56
N PRO A 173 6.23 -9.08 6.76
CA PRO A 173 5.01 -8.41 7.19
C PRO A 173 3.89 -9.43 7.43
N LEU A 174 2.85 -9.06 8.17
CA LEU A 174 1.60 -9.83 8.27
C LEU A 174 0.98 -10.01 6.88
N HIS A 175 0.88 -8.89 6.16
CA HIS A 175 0.50 -8.78 4.76
C HIS A 175 0.83 -7.35 4.30
N GLY A 176 0.53 -7.06 3.04
CA GLY A 176 0.71 -5.73 2.49
C GLY A 176 0.34 -5.67 1.02
N PHE A 177 0.66 -4.54 0.40
CA PHE A 177 0.49 -4.36 -1.03
C PHE A 177 1.51 -3.37 -1.59
N PHE A 178 1.70 -3.42 -2.90
CA PHE A 178 2.32 -2.36 -3.68
C PHE A 178 1.62 -2.19 -5.02
N GLY A 179 1.35 -0.96 -5.42
CA GLY A 179 0.69 -0.67 -6.70
C GLY A 179 0.12 0.73 -6.74
N LEU A 180 -0.94 0.93 -7.52
CA LEU A 180 -1.58 2.24 -7.61
C LEU A 180 -2.37 2.52 -6.32
N GLY A 181 -2.18 3.72 -5.80
CA GLY A 181 -2.86 4.16 -4.59
C GLY A 181 -2.94 5.68 -4.51
N ILE A 182 -3.75 6.13 -3.56
CA ILE A 182 -3.94 7.53 -3.27
C ILE A 182 -2.80 8.00 -2.35
N ARG A 183 -2.05 8.99 -2.80
CA ARG A 183 -1.01 9.66 -2.01
C ARG A 183 -1.60 10.87 -1.31
N GLN A 184 -1.37 10.93 -0.01
CA GLN A 184 -1.92 11.94 0.88
C GLN A 184 -0.82 12.78 1.54
N ARG A 185 -1.25 13.94 2.02
CA ARG A 185 -0.46 14.77 2.95
C ARG A 185 -0.48 14.14 4.35
N TYR A 186 0.38 14.59 5.25
CA TYR A 186 0.54 13.96 6.58
C TYR A 186 -0.77 13.92 7.41
N LYS A 187 -1.62 14.96 7.31
CA LYS A 187 -2.94 15.02 7.97
C LYS A 187 -4.05 14.97 6.92
N TYR A 188 -4.58 13.78 6.70
CA TYR A 188 -5.40 13.39 5.55
C TYR A 188 -6.92 13.60 5.73
N TYR A 189 -7.38 13.89 6.95
CA TYR A 189 -8.81 13.89 7.32
C TYR A 189 -9.71 14.78 6.44
N ASP A 190 -9.22 15.94 5.98
CA ASP A 190 -10.04 16.90 5.24
C ASP A 190 -10.51 16.38 3.86
N TYR A 191 -9.85 15.34 3.31
CA TYR A 191 -10.09 14.87 1.94
C TYR A 191 -10.48 13.39 1.85
N GLN A 192 -10.76 12.73 2.97
CA GLN A 192 -11.15 11.31 2.99
C GLN A 192 -12.33 11.01 2.06
N TYR A 193 -13.33 11.89 2.00
CA TYR A 193 -14.49 11.70 1.12
C TYR A 193 -14.12 11.60 -0.37
N LEU A 194 -13.12 12.36 -0.82
CA LEU A 194 -12.63 12.32 -2.20
C LEU A 194 -11.94 11.00 -2.52
N GLU A 195 -11.34 10.35 -1.52
CA GLU A 195 -10.68 9.06 -1.71
C GLU A 195 -11.68 7.99 -2.12
N GLY A 196 -12.81 7.92 -1.43
CA GLY A 196 -13.89 7.00 -1.77
C GLY A 196 -14.54 7.33 -3.12
N GLU A 197 -14.53 8.59 -3.57
CA GLU A 197 -14.99 8.94 -4.92
C GLU A 197 -14.01 8.43 -5.98
N LEU A 198 -12.71 8.65 -5.79
CA LEU A 198 -11.66 8.15 -6.68
C LEU A 198 -11.64 6.62 -6.73
N ALA A 199 -11.74 5.96 -5.58
CA ALA A 199 -11.72 4.51 -5.46
C ALA A 199 -12.96 3.83 -6.06
N ARG A 200 -14.10 4.55 -6.16
CA ARG A 200 -15.29 4.08 -6.89
C ARG A 200 -15.17 4.29 -8.40
N LYS A 201 -14.37 5.26 -8.85
CA LYS A 201 -14.13 5.50 -10.28
C LYS A 201 -13.03 4.59 -10.84
N TYR A 202 -12.02 4.29 -10.03
CA TYR A 202 -10.84 3.54 -10.40
C TYR A 202 -10.61 2.42 -9.38
N LEU A 203 -11.08 1.22 -9.71
CA LEU A 203 -11.05 0.09 -8.79
C LEU A 203 -9.62 -0.43 -8.54
N GLY A 204 -8.61 0.01 -9.30
CA GLY A 204 -7.23 -0.39 -9.10
C GLY A 204 -6.53 0.36 -7.97
N LEU A 205 -7.14 1.43 -7.44
CA LEU A 205 -6.54 2.29 -6.42
C LEU A 205 -6.72 1.74 -5.00
N ASP A 206 -5.62 1.72 -4.24
CA ASP A 206 -5.68 1.57 -2.78
C ASP A 206 -6.02 2.89 -2.07
N ILE A 207 -6.88 2.78 -1.05
CA ILE A 207 -7.18 3.85 -0.08
C ILE A 207 -6.22 3.71 1.11
N SER A 208 -5.09 4.39 1.10
CA SER A 208 -3.99 4.11 2.02
C SER A 208 -4.00 4.99 3.30
N THR A 209 -5.17 5.21 3.91
CA THR A 209 -5.36 6.13 5.07
C THR A 209 -5.64 5.47 6.42
N ASP A 210 -6.02 4.19 6.42
CA ASP A 210 -6.41 3.48 7.63
C ASP A 210 -5.44 2.35 7.90
N GLU A 211 -4.16 2.69 7.98
CA GLU A 211 -3.09 1.70 8.04
C GLU A 211 -2.96 1.01 9.42
N GLU A 212 -3.83 1.35 10.37
CA GLU A 212 -3.82 0.86 11.75
C GLU A 212 -5.07 0.08 12.15
N ASP A 213 -5.91 -0.30 11.18
CA ASP A 213 -7.07 -1.14 11.43
C ASP A 213 -6.64 -2.48 12.07
N ILE A 214 -7.17 -2.75 13.27
CA ILE A 214 -6.85 -3.96 14.04
C ILE A 214 -7.23 -5.24 13.31
N HIS A 215 -8.20 -5.18 12.39
CA HIS A 215 -8.69 -6.33 11.63
C HIS A 215 -7.74 -6.74 10.50
N PHE A 216 -6.72 -5.94 10.22
CA PHE A 216 -5.60 -6.35 9.39
C PHE A 216 -4.74 -7.46 10.05
N ARG A 217 -5.07 -7.92 11.26
CA ARG A 217 -4.50 -9.16 11.81
C ARG A 217 -5.25 -10.41 11.38
N ASP A 218 -6.49 -10.26 10.94
CA ASP A 218 -7.39 -11.38 10.61
C ASP A 218 -7.29 -11.80 9.13
N GLY A 219 -6.55 -11.05 8.33
CA GLY A 219 -6.30 -11.32 6.92
C GLY A 219 -5.78 -10.09 6.18
N PHE A 220 -5.50 -10.25 4.88
CA PHE A 220 -5.02 -9.12 4.07
C PHE A 220 -6.15 -8.15 3.73
N LYS A 221 -5.79 -6.88 3.48
CA LYS A 221 -6.78 -5.81 3.23
C LYS A 221 -7.58 -6.04 1.95
N SER A 222 -6.94 -6.01 0.78
CA SER A 222 -7.57 -6.21 -0.53
C SER A 222 -6.49 -6.43 -1.60
N ILE A 223 -6.91 -6.77 -2.82
CA ILE A 223 -6.02 -6.98 -3.97
C ILE A 223 -5.48 -5.64 -4.50
N ASN A 224 -4.21 -5.65 -4.87
CA ASN A 224 -3.56 -4.64 -5.70
C ASN A 224 -2.59 -5.33 -6.68
N TRP A 225 -1.84 -4.55 -7.47
CA TRP A 225 -0.87 -5.06 -8.44
C TRP A 225 0.08 -6.09 -7.84
N LEU A 226 0.71 -5.76 -6.70
CA LEU A 226 1.45 -6.69 -5.88
C LEU A 226 0.73 -6.83 -4.55
N THR A 227 0.27 -8.04 -4.23
CA THR A 227 -0.38 -8.37 -2.95
C THR A 227 0.55 -9.27 -2.15
N ILE A 228 0.83 -8.90 -0.91
CA ILE A 228 1.82 -9.56 -0.05
C ILE A 228 1.09 -10.32 1.04
N LEU A 229 1.39 -11.61 1.22
CA LEU A 229 0.85 -12.42 2.30
C LEU A 229 1.99 -13.13 3.03
N ASN A 230 1.91 -13.19 4.36
CA ASN A 230 2.80 -14.06 5.11
C ASN A 230 2.44 -15.53 4.91
N GLU A 231 3.41 -16.40 5.19
CA GLU A 231 3.28 -17.85 5.00
C GLU A 231 2.15 -18.47 5.85
N GLU A 232 2.01 -18.02 7.10
CA GLU A 232 0.98 -18.50 8.03
C GLU A 232 -0.43 -18.21 7.50
N LEU A 233 -0.73 -16.94 7.17
CA LEU A 233 -2.01 -16.54 6.59
C LEU A 233 -2.30 -17.28 5.28
N PHE A 234 -1.30 -17.36 4.41
CA PHE A 234 -1.45 -18.03 3.11
C PHE A 234 -1.80 -19.51 3.31
N THR A 235 -1.03 -20.22 4.12
CA THR A 235 -1.18 -21.67 4.32
C THR A 235 -2.48 -22.01 5.05
N GLU A 236 -2.82 -21.26 6.10
CA GLU A 236 -4.02 -21.52 6.90
C GLU A 236 -5.32 -21.26 6.12
N LYS A 237 -5.32 -20.26 5.23
CA LYS A 237 -6.55 -19.82 4.54
C LYS A 237 -6.70 -20.37 3.12
N LEU A 238 -5.59 -20.65 2.44
CA LEU A 238 -5.58 -21.01 1.01
C LEU A 238 -5.01 -22.40 0.73
N GLY A 239 -4.27 -22.98 1.67
CA GLY A 239 -3.48 -24.19 1.47
C GLY A 239 -2.05 -23.88 1.01
N SER A 240 -1.34 -24.89 0.53
CA SER A 240 0.05 -24.73 0.10
C SER A 240 0.19 -23.87 -1.16
N LEU A 241 1.34 -23.21 -1.31
CA LEU A 241 1.64 -22.41 -2.50
C LEU A 241 1.53 -23.23 -3.80
N ASP A 242 1.94 -24.49 -3.78
CA ASP A 242 1.87 -25.36 -4.96
C ASP A 242 0.43 -25.71 -5.34
N GLU A 243 -0.46 -25.94 -4.37
CA GLU A 243 -1.89 -26.17 -4.61
C GLU A 243 -2.56 -24.92 -5.21
N VAL A 244 -2.24 -23.73 -4.70
CA VAL A 244 -2.78 -22.47 -5.24
C VAL A 244 -2.24 -22.21 -6.65
N LYS A 245 -0.95 -22.48 -6.91
CA LYS A 245 -0.36 -22.38 -8.26
C LYS A 245 -0.99 -23.35 -9.24
N GLN A 246 -1.33 -24.57 -8.83
CA GLN A 246 -2.01 -25.56 -9.69
C GLN A 246 -3.43 -25.11 -10.08
N LYS A 247 -4.10 -24.31 -9.23
CA LYS A 247 -5.40 -23.71 -9.54
C LYS A 247 -5.29 -22.48 -10.45
N ASN A 248 -4.10 -21.90 -10.61
CA ASN A 248 -3.91 -20.72 -11.43
C ASN A 248 -3.63 -21.10 -12.88
N SER A 249 -4.55 -20.79 -13.80
CA SER A 249 -4.30 -20.91 -15.25
C SER A 249 -3.95 -19.56 -15.90
N ASP A 250 -3.91 -18.48 -15.12
CA ASP A 250 -3.53 -17.15 -15.58
C ASP A 250 -2.01 -16.95 -15.44
N GLU A 251 -1.28 -16.98 -16.57
CA GLU A 251 0.17 -16.74 -16.61
C GLU A 251 0.56 -15.31 -16.20
N GLY A 252 -0.39 -14.36 -16.25
CA GLY A 252 -0.22 -13.00 -15.77
C GLY A 252 -0.33 -12.87 -14.25
N VAL A 253 -0.81 -13.90 -13.55
CA VAL A 253 -0.77 -13.98 -12.08
C VAL A 253 0.49 -14.72 -11.65
N ILE A 254 1.51 -13.97 -11.20
CA ILE A 254 2.84 -14.49 -10.90
C ILE A 254 3.07 -14.53 -9.40
N PHE A 255 3.61 -15.64 -8.89
CA PHE A 255 3.92 -15.83 -7.47
C PHE A 255 5.42 -15.71 -7.23
N HIS A 256 5.82 -14.73 -6.42
CA HIS A 256 7.20 -14.45 -6.03
C HIS A 256 7.41 -14.84 -4.55
N PRO A 257 7.76 -16.10 -4.25
CA PRO A 257 7.96 -16.56 -2.88
C PRO A 257 9.18 -15.90 -2.24
N TYR A 258 9.14 -15.70 -0.93
CA TYR A 258 10.28 -15.27 -0.11
C TYR A 258 10.24 -16.04 1.23
N ASP A 259 11.34 -16.03 1.99
CA ASP A 259 11.35 -16.65 3.31
C ASP A 259 10.42 -15.86 4.27
N GLY A 260 9.27 -16.46 4.55
CA GLY A 260 8.19 -15.90 5.37
C GLY A 260 6.91 -15.53 4.61
N GLY A 261 6.81 -15.80 3.29
CA GLY A 261 5.56 -15.57 2.56
C GLY A 261 5.69 -15.51 1.03
N VAL A 262 4.76 -14.81 0.39
CA VAL A 262 4.71 -14.66 -1.07
C VAL A 262 4.20 -13.28 -1.48
N VAL A 263 4.78 -12.73 -2.54
CA VAL A 263 4.22 -11.58 -3.27
C VAL A 263 3.50 -12.11 -4.51
N VAL A 264 2.20 -11.87 -4.62
CA VAL A 264 1.38 -12.25 -5.77
C VAL A 264 1.19 -11.03 -6.66
N GLN A 265 1.66 -11.13 -7.91
CA GLN A 265 1.59 -10.09 -8.92
C GLN A 265 0.39 -10.33 -9.84
N ALA A 266 -0.48 -9.33 -10.01
CA ALA A 266 -1.60 -9.34 -10.93
C ALA A 266 -1.28 -8.50 -12.18
N GLY A 267 -0.76 -9.15 -13.21
CA GLY A 267 -0.40 -8.53 -14.48
C GLY A 267 0.98 -7.87 -14.49
N GLU A 268 1.43 -7.51 -15.69
CA GLU A 268 2.78 -6.99 -15.92
C GLU A 268 3.01 -5.60 -15.29
N VAL A 269 2.00 -4.73 -15.32
CA VAL A 269 2.02 -3.37 -14.77
C VAL A 269 0.72 -3.15 -13.99
N PRO A 270 0.69 -2.23 -13.01
CA PRO A 270 -0.55 -1.96 -12.30
C PRO A 270 -1.59 -1.35 -13.24
N GLU A 271 -2.87 -1.57 -12.97
CA GLU A 271 -3.99 -1.05 -13.77
C GLU A 271 -4.90 -0.16 -12.92
N PHE A 272 -5.46 0.91 -13.50
CA PHE A 272 -6.39 1.81 -12.81
C PHE A 272 -7.77 1.18 -12.56
N CYS A 273 -8.11 0.15 -13.34
CA CYS A 273 -9.43 -0.47 -13.36
C CYS A 273 -10.55 0.58 -13.47
N ASP A 274 -10.45 1.44 -14.49
CA ASP A 274 -11.42 2.52 -14.73
C ASP A 274 -12.80 1.95 -15.05
N VAL A 275 -13.80 2.30 -14.22
CA VAL A 275 -15.20 1.89 -14.38
C VAL A 275 -15.78 2.31 -15.73
N GLY A 276 -15.29 3.39 -16.32
CA GLY A 276 -15.70 3.84 -17.66
C GLY A 276 -15.07 3.06 -18.82
N ARG A 277 -14.08 2.20 -18.57
CA ARG A 277 -13.28 1.54 -19.62
C ARG A 277 -13.08 0.04 -19.40
N ASN A 278 -12.42 -0.34 -18.31
CA ASN A 278 -12.14 -1.73 -17.95
C ASN A 278 -12.10 -1.85 -16.41
N PRO A 279 -13.26 -1.93 -15.72
CA PRO A 279 -13.31 -2.04 -14.26
C PRO A 279 -12.71 -3.33 -13.72
N TYR A 280 -12.64 -4.39 -14.54
CA TYR A 280 -12.32 -5.73 -14.08
C TYR A 280 -11.25 -6.37 -14.96
N PRO A 281 -10.00 -5.89 -14.90
CA PRO A 281 -8.90 -6.56 -15.60
C PRO A 281 -8.76 -8.01 -15.12
N GLU A 282 -8.58 -8.90 -16.09
CA GLU A 282 -8.51 -10.36 -15.91
C GLU A 282 -7.60 -10.77 -14.75
N HIS A 283 -6.34 -10.29 -14.75
CA HIS A 283 -5.36 -10.66 -13.73
C HIS A 283 -5.75 -10.21 -12.31
N TYR A 284 -6.46 -9.08 -12.18
CA TYR A 284 -6.94 -8.61 -10.88
C TYR A 284 -8.11 -9.46 -10.37
N VAL A 285 -9.02 -9.86 -11.28
CA VAL A 285 -10.16 -10.74 -10.95
C VAL A 285 -9.66 -12.13 -10.58
N ASN A 286 -8.74 -12.71 -11.35
CA ASN A 286 -8.17 -14.02 -11.11
C ASN A 286 -7.35 -14.05 -9.81
N ALA A 287 -6.50 -13.05 -9.57
CA ALA A 287 -5.79 -12.91 -8.30
C ALA A 287 -6.75 -12.75 -7.11
N ASN A 288 -7.85 -11.99 -7.27
CA ASN A 288 -8.88 -11.90 -6.23
C ASN A 288 -9.54 -13.25 -5.95
N ALA A 289 -9.95 -13.97 -6.99
CA ALA A 289 -10.59 -15.27 -6.82
C ALA A 289 -9.69 -16.29 -6.12
N LEU A 290 -8.37 -16.29 -6.41
CA LEU A 290 -7.39 -17.16 -5.76
C LEU A 290 -7.17 -16.82 -4.28
N LEU A 291 -7.20 -15.53 -3.93
CA LEU A 291 -6.75 -15.06 -2.62
C LEU A 291 -7.89 -14.65 -1.67
N LYS A 292 -9.12 -14.38 -2.15
CA LYS A 292 -10.20 -13.74 -1.38
C LYS A 292 -10.53 -14.41 -0.04
N ASN A 293 -10.29 -15.73 0.09
CA ASN A 293 -10.51 -16.47 1.33
C ASN A 293 -9.50 -16.14 2.45
N ALA A 294 -8.33 -15.57 2.11
CA ALA A 294 -7.35 -15.06 3.07
C ALA A 294 -7.54 -13.58 3.43
N ARG A 295 -8.53 -12.91 2.83
CA ARG A 295 -8.79 -11.49 3.05
C ARG A 295 -9.43 -11.29 4.41
N ALA A 296 -9.13 -10.16 5.06
CA ALA A 296 -9.73 -9.80 6.33
C ALA A 296 -11.26 -9.83 6.21
N PRO A 297 -11.97 -10.57 7.09
CA PRO A 297 -13.42 -10.74 6.99
C PRO A 297 -14.17 -9.43 7.27
N TRP A 298 -13.58 -8.56 8.08
CA TRP A 298 -14.10 -7.23 8.42
C TRP A 298 -12.98 -6.21 8.31
N ILE A 299 -13.37 -4.96 8.02
CA ILE A 299 -12.51 -3.79 8.05
C ILE A 299 -13.32 -2.60 8.59
N ALA A 300 -12.63 -1.67 9.23
CA ALA A 300 -13.18 -0.42 9.68
C ALA A 300 -13.51 0.48 8.48
N SER A 301 -14.24 1.56 8.76
CA SER A 301 -14.51 2.59 7.76
C SER A 301 -13.21 3.26 7.31
N PHE A 302 -12.98 3.43 6.00
CA PHE A 302 -11.79 4.13 5.47
C PHE A 302 -11.78 5.66 5.67
N GLY A 303 -12.60 6.13 6.62
CA GLY A 303 -12.74 7.54 6.90
C GLY A 303 -13.75 7.79 8.00
N PHE A 304 -13.61 8.97 8.62
CA PHE A 304 -14.65 9.49 9.50
C PHE A 304 -15.86 9.91 8.66
N THR A 305 -17.05 9.87 9.26
CA THR A 305 -18.27 10.34 8.60
C THR A 305 -18.05 11.79 8.16
N SER A 306 -17.87 12.00 6.85
CA SER A 306 -17.62 13.32 6.30
C SER A 306 -18.92 14.13 6.28
N ASN A 307 -18.83 15.42 6.62
CA ASN A 307 -19.91 16.37 6.38
C ASN A 307 -20.06 16.74 4.89
N ASN A 308 -19.09 16.36 4.05
CA ASN A 308 -19.00 16.66 2.63
C ASN A 308 -18.88 15.36 1.81
N GLY A 309 -19.68 15.21 0.75
CA GLY A 309 -19.66 14.02 -0.11
C GLY A 309 -20.48 12.84 0.43
N LYS A 310 -20.38 11.68 -0.24
CA LYS A 310 -21.06 10.46 0.22
C LYS A 310 -20.44 9.95 1.51
N ILE A 311 -21.28 9.51 2.44
CA ILE A 311 -20.85 8.88 3.70
C ILE A 311 -19.96 7.69 3.37
N GLN A 312 -18.80 7.65 4.02
CA GLN A 312 -17.99 6.45 4.15
C GLN A 312 -18.29 5.81 5.49
N ASP A 313 -18.55 4.51 5.43
CA ASP A 313 -18.88 3.65 6.55
C ASP A 313 -18.25 2.27 6.31
N SER A 314 -18.46 1.35 7.25
CA SER A 314 -17.97 -0.02 7.13
C SER A 314 -18.55 -0.76 5.92
N GLN A 315 -19.78 -0.43 5.50
CA GLN A 315 -20.43 -1.07 4.35
C GLN A 315 -19.75 -0.68 3.03
N THR A 316 -19.58 0.63 2.80
CA THR A 316 -18.89 1.14 1.61
C THR A 316 -17.41 0.75 1.58
N SER A 317 -16.78 0.63 2.75
CA SER A 317 -15.42 0.12 2.87
C SER A 317 -15.37 -1.37 2.50
N LYS A 318 -16.36 -2.16 2.95
CA LYS A 318 -16.49 -3.57 2.58
C LYS A 318 -16.71 -3.74 1.08
N GLU A 319 -17.59 -2.95 0.48
CA GLU A 319 -17.83 -2.94 -0.98
C GLU A 319 -16.54 -2.65 -1.75
N TRP A 320 -15.74 -1.69 -1.29
CA TRP A 320 -14.43 -1.44 -1.88
C TRP A 320 -13.50 -2.63 -1.69
N GLN A 321 -13.45 -3.23 -0.50
CA GLN A 321 -12.62 -4.40 -0.22
C GLN A 321 -12.96 -5.59 -1.13
N SER A 322 -14.25 -5.78 -1.44
CA SER A 322 -14.83 -6.88 -2.23
C SER A 322 -15.16 -6.53 -3.68
N ARG A 323 -14.65 -5.41 -4.20
CA ARG A 323 -14.99 -4.88 -5.53
C ARG A 323 -14.75 -5.80 -6.73
N PHE A 324 -14.03 -6.91 -6.54
CA PHE A 324 -13.73 -7.92 -7.56
C PHE A 324 -14.40 -9.29 -7.29
N ASP A 325 -15.26 -9.41 -6.27
CA ASP A 325 -15.80 -10.71 -5.83
C ASP A 325 -16.89 -11.26 -6.75
N ASP A 326 -17.79 -10.40 -7.22
CA ASP A 326 -18.96 -10.76 -8.03
C ASP A 326 -18.67 -10.76 -9.54
N VAL A 327 -17.41 -11.01 -9.90
CA VAL A 327 -16.95 -11.08 -11.30
C VAL A 327 -16.44 -12.49 -11.57
N THR A 328 -16.96 -13.12 -12.62
CA THR A 328 -16.55 -14.47 -13.00
C THR A 328 -15.08 -14.47 -13.47
N PRO A 329 -14.18 -15.21 -12.83
CA PRO A 329 -12.81 -15.39 -13.32
C PRO A 329 -12.82 -16.24 -14.59
N THR A 330 -11.95 -15.92 -15.54
CA THR A 330 -11.89 -16.56 -16.88
C THR A 330 -10.86 -17.68 -16.96
N ASP A 331 -9.75 -17.55 -16.24
CA ASP A 331 -8.60 -18.46 -16.30
C ASP A 331 -8.36 -19.22 -14.98
N LEU A 332 -9.45 -19.57 -14.30
CA LEU A 332 -9.45 -20.47 -13.16
C LEU A 332 -10.35 -21.67 -13.47
N PRO A 333 -10.06 -22.87 -12.90
CA PRO A 333 -10.99 -24.00 -12.97
C PRO A 333 -12.37 -23.55 -12.51
N GLN A 334 -13.41 -23.86 -13.28
CA GLN A 334 -14.78 -23.64 -12.81
C GLN A 334 -15.00 -24.54 -11.60
N GLU A 335 -15.45 -23.95 -10.48
CA GLU A 335 -15.99 -24.76 -9.39
C GLU A 335 -17.18 -25.53 -9.99
N GLU A 336 -17.06 -26.86 -10.07
CA GLU A 336 -18.21 -27.72 -10.34
C GLU A 336 -19.23 -27.39 -9.25
N SER A 337 -20.35 -26.77 -9.65
CA SER A 337 -21.45 -26.54 -8.73
C SER A 337 -21.84 -27.90 -8.16
N GLU A 338 -21.62 -28.10 -6.86
CA GLU A 338 -22.26 -29.18 -6.12
C GLU A 338 -23.77 -28.92 -6.21
N GLU A 339 -24.42 -29.52 -7.21
CA GLU A 339 -25.88 -29.66 -7.28
C GLU A 339 -26.29 -30.57 -6.12
N GLU A 340 -26.81 -29.97 -5.04
CA GLU A 340 -27.69 -30.66 -4.08
C GLU A 340 -29.17 -30.51 -4.45
#